data_AF-A0AAU9XVZ4-F1
#
_entry.id   AF-A0AAU9XVZ4-F1
#
_cell.length_a   1.000
_cell.length_b   1.000
_cell.length_c   1.000
_cell.angle_alpha   90.00
_cell.angle_beta   90.00
_cell.angle_gamma   90.00
#
_symmetry.space_group_name_H-M   'P 1'
#
loop_
_entity.id
_entity.type
_entity.pdbx_description
1 polymer ?
#
loop_
_entity_poly.entity_id
_entity_poly.type
_entity_poly.pdbx_seq_one_letter_code
_entity_poly.pdbx_strand_id
1 'polypeptide(L)'
;MKNSERFENYMTTMANKLNSGESFKSSSKFTADLTFIRMPKGGKSGRQKVLLGKRSMAEVLKKKHSVIQITNSDELCCARAICVAKAWIHKDEGDRQKIDYENARKCETVRSRMAYQLHEDAGVPLGACGHQELKKFQDFLAPDYQLKVMATSYPYMMVFVGPEAPHIIRLLLQKHDDSETGHYDTCTSYAGFLERSYFCDQCNKGFDHNDFRHHPCEGRRCHACKQVECGAKPDYALREVPCSSCCRKFYSQTCYDMHKEKRSATALFNALCVVRSFKPQRQKNLTNATLTNAPYAMNM
;
A
#
# COMPACT_ATOMS: atom_id res chain seq x y z
N MET A 1 -22.81 22.71 23.07
CA MET A 1 -21.81 22.07 22.19
C MET A 1 -22.45 21.89 20.82
N LYS A 2 -21.89 22.46 19.75
CA LYS A 2 -22.45 22.28 18.41
C LYS A 2 -22.11 20.87 17.92
N ASN A 3 -23.11 19.99 17.79
CA ASN A 3 -22.98 18.72 17.07
C ASN A 3 -22.42 19.05 15.69
N SER A 4 -21.20 18.61 15.40
CA SER A 4 -20.62 18.81 14.08
C SER A 4 -21.42 17.96 13.09
N GLU A 5 -21.88 18.55 12.00
CA GLU A 5 -22.52 17.88 10.84
C GLU A 5 -21.81 16.57 10.42
N ARG A 6 -20.48 16.53 10.59
CA ARG A 6 -19.64 15.35 10.39
C ARG A 6 -19.99 14.15 11.28
N PHE A 7 -20.41 14.40 12.51
CA PHE A 7 -20.83 13.38 13.46
C PHE A 7 -22.16 12.76 13.05
N GLU A 8 -23.13 13.60 12.69
CA GLU A 8 -24.43 13.14 12.17
C GLU A 8 -24.23 12.32 10.90
N ASN A 9 -23.43 12.79 9.94
CA ASN A 9 -23.12 12.03 8.71
C ASN A 9 -22.44 10.69 8.99
N TYR A 10 -21.55 10.63 9.99
CA TYR A 10 -20.89 9.39 10.41
C TYR A 10 -21.88 8.40 11.04
N MET A 11 -22.76 8.89 11.93
CA MET A 11 -23.81 8.06 12.55
C MET A 11 -24.82 7.57 11.51
N THR A 12 -25.25 8.40 10.58
CA THR A 12 -26.12 8.02 9.45
C THR A 12 -25.47 6.97 8.57
N THR A 13 -24.17 7.10 8.27
CA THR A 13 -23.43 6.10 7.49
C THR A 13 -23.35 4.76 8.22
N MET A 14 -23.12 4.77 9.53
CA MET A 14 -23.11 3.54 10.34
C MET A 14 -24.50 2.89 10.42
N ALA A 15 -25.55 3.68 10.63
CA ALA A 15 -26.93 3.20 10.64
C ALA A 15 -27.32 2.56 9.30
N ASN A 16 -26.95 3.19 8.18
CA ASN A 16 -27.25 2.68 6.84
C ASN A 16 -26.47 1.39 6.53
N LYS A 17 -25.21 1.27 6.97
CA LYS A 17 -24.40 0.06 6.75
C LYS A 17 -24.85 -1.14 7.60
N LEU A 18 -25.48 -0.91 8.74
CA LEU A 18 -26.06 -1.95 9.58
C LEU A 18 -27.38 -2.52 9.02
N ASN A 19 -27.94 -1.93 7.95
CA ASN A 19 -29.23 -2.32 7.35
C ASN A 19 -29.13 -3.31 6.17
N SER A 20 -28.05 -4.09 6.04
CA SER A 20 -27.98 -5.18 5.06
C SER A 20 -28.13 -6.55 5.73
N GLY A 21 -29.36 -6.90 6.15
CA GLY A 21 -29.70 -8.32 6.37
C GLY A 21 -30.76 -8.68 7.41
N GLU A 22 -31.03 -7.88 8.44
CA GLU A 22 -32.00 -8.25 9.48
C GLU A 22 -32.83 -7.07 9.99
N SER A 23 -34.13 -7.30 10.20
CA SER A 23 -35.09 -6.31 10.67
C SER A 23 -34.77 -5.86 12.10
N PHE A 24 -34.19 -4.67 12.25
CA PHE A 24 -33.98 -4.04 13.56
C PHE A 24 -35.31 -3.49 14.09
N LYS A 25 -35.78 -4.02 15.22
CA LYS A 25 -36.89 -3.42 15.96
C LYS A 25 -36.35 -2.22 16.72
N SER A 26 -36.82 -1.03 16.38
CA SER A 26 -36.43 0.29 16.93
C SER A 26 -36.61 0.45 18.45
N SER A 27 -37.00 -0.60 19.17
CA SER A 27 -37.12 -0.62 20.64
C SER A 27 -35.88 -1.15 21.36
N SER A 28 -34.89 -1.73 20.67
CA SER A 28 -33.67 -2.18 21.35
C SER A 28 -32.72 -1.01 21.60
N LYS A 29 -32.61 -0.62 22.88
CA LYS A 29 -31.57 0.27 23.37
C LYS A 29 -30.21 -0.36 23.05
N PHE A 30 -29.43 0.26 22.19
CA PHE A 30 -28.03 -0.10 21.97
C PHE A 30 -27.15 0.87 22.73
N THR A 31 -26.06 0.35 23.28
CA THR A 31 -25.04 1.15 23.98
C THR A 31 -23.82 1.19 23.08
N ALA A 32 -23.46 2.36 22.58
CA ALA A 32 -22.26 2.57 21.80
C ALA A 32 -21.23 3.32 22.65
N ASP A 33 -20.11 2.67 22.96
CA ASP A 33 -19.00 3.32 23.65
C ASP A 33 -18.13 4.07 22.64
N LEU A 34 -18.24 5.39 22.68
CA LEU A 34 -17.50 6.30 21.79
C LEU A 34 -16.35 6.96 22.55
N THR A 35 -15.13 6.48 22.28
CA THR A 35 -13.93 7.09 22.86
C THR A 35 -13.37 8.15 21.90
N PHE A 36 -13.56 9.42 22.25
CA PHE A 36 -12.92 10.53 21.55
C PHE A 36 -11.50 10.73 22.05
N ILE A 37 -10.52 10.22 21.31
CA ILE A 37 -9.11 10.52 21.57
C ILE A 37 -8.83 11.93 21.06
N ARG A 38 -8.70 12.90 21.96
CA ARG A 38 -8.18 14.23 21.62
C ARG A 38 -6.71 14.09 21.29
N MET A 39 -6.38 14.19 20.00
CA MET A 39 -4.98 14.25 19.58
C MET A 39 -4.28 15.40 20.31
N PRO A 40 -3.14 15.16 20.99
CA PRO A 40 -2.39 16.22 21.63
C PRO A 40 -1.99 17.28 20.60
N LYS A 41 -1.97 18.56 21.01
CA LYS A 41 -1.44 19.64 20.19
C LYS A 41 0.06 19.40 20.00
N GLY A 42 0.43 18.74 18.91
CA GLY A 42 1.83 18.54 18.55
C GLY A 42 2.57 19.88 18.40
N GLY A 43 3.82 19.92 18.85
CA GLY A 43 4.71 21.06 18.67
C GLY A 43 4.88 21.43 17.19
N LYS A 44 5.26 22.68 16.92
CA LYS A 44 5.51 23.23 15.59
C LYS A 44 6.69 22.51 14.91
N SER A 45 6.48 21.31 14.38
CA SER A 45 7.33 20.79 13.32
C SER A 45 6.83 21.38 12.00
N GLY A 46 7.72 22.06 11.29
CA GLY A 46 7.39 22.71 10.02
C GLY A 46 7.02 21.67 8.98
N ARG A 47 5.73 21.36 8.87
CA ARG A 47 5.00 20.81 7.70
C ARG A 47 3.53 20.60 8.10
N GLN A 48 2.74 21.67 8.06
CA GLN A 48 1.28 21.52 7.89
C GLN A 48 1.04 20.86 6.52
N LYS A 49 1.03 19.52 6.43
CA LYS A 49 0.92 18.83 5.13
C LYS A 49 -0.07 17.67 5.06
N VAL A 50 -0.79 17.34 6.13
CA VAL A 50 -1.84 16.32 6.05
C VAL A 50 -3.14 16.98 5.58
N LEU A 51 -3.51 16.83 4.31
CA LEU A 51 -4.76 17.36 3.75
C LEU A 51 -5.91 16.37 3.99
N LEU A 52 -5.64 15.08 3.87
CA LEU A 52 -6.62 14.02 4.10
C LEU A 52 -7.15 14.06 5.55
N GLY A 53 -8.46 13.89 5.72
CA GLY A 53 -9.13 13.88 7.03
C GLY A 53 -9.32 15.25 7.71
N LYS A 54 -8.63 16.30 7.24
CA LYS A 54 -8.72 17.67 7.76
C LYS A 54 -9.52 18.63 6.88
N ARG A 55 -9.62 18.35 5.58
CA ARG A 55 -10.36 19.15 4.59
C ARG A 55 -11.44 18.32 3.91
N SER A 56 -12.37 18.98 3.23
CA SER A 56 -13.33 18.27 2.36
C SER A 56 -12.60 17.60 1.20
N MET A 57 -13.12 16.49 0.70
CA MET A 57 -12.46 15.75 -0.39
C MET A 57 -12.30 16.61 -1.65
N ALA A 58 -13.30 17.44 -1.97
CA ALA A 58 -13.22 18.39 -3.08
C ALA A 58 -12.01 19.34 -2.96
N GLU A 59 -11.74 19.88 -1.76
CA GLU A 59 -10.54 20.69 -1.54
C GLU A 59 -9.24 19.88 -1.65
N VAL A 60 -9.25 18.63 -1.18
CA VAL A 60 -8.09 17.75 -1.23
C VAL A 60 -7.71 17.46 -2.69
N LEU A 61 -8.68 17.05 -3.51
CA LEU A 61 -8.46 16.73 -4.93
C LEU A 61 -7.94 17.96 -5.68
N LYS A 62 -8.49 19.15 -5.41
CA LYS A 62 -8.03 20.41 -6.03
C LYS A 62 -6.60 20.79 -5.64
N LYS A 63 -6.16 20.49 -4.41
CA LYS A 63 -4.85 20.89 -3.90
C LYS A 63 -3.74 19.89 -4.16
N LYS A 64 -4.06 18.64 -4.45
CA LYS A 64 -3.05 17.60 -4.66
C LYS A 64 -2.53 17.61 -6.09
N HIS A 65 -1.23 17.89 -6.23
CA HIS A 65 -0.52 17.79 -7.50
C HIS A 65 -0.53 16.38 -8.11
N SER A 66 -0.77 15.35 -7.30
CA SER A 66 -0.86 13.96 -7.77
C SER A 66 -2.22 13.62 -8.40
N VAL A 67 -3.16 14.56 -8.42
CA VAL A 67 -4.51 14.41 -8.98
C VAL A 67 -4.67 15.39 -10.13
N ILE A 68 -5.09 14.90 -11.28
CA ILE A 68 -5.52 15.72 -12.41
C ILE A 68 -7.03 15.61 -12.46
N GLN A 69 -7.69 16.69 -12.09
CA GLN A 69 -9.15 16.75 -12.04
C GLN A 69 -9.71 16.72 -13.46
N ILE A 70 -10.65 15.81 -13.71
CA ILE A 70 -11.39 15.76 -14.96
C ILE A 70 -12.64 16.61 -14.78
N THR A 71 -12.85 17.55 -15.69
CA THR A 71 -14.11 18.29 -15.75
C THR A 71 -14.87 17.83 -16.99
N ASN A 72 -16.13 17.48 -16.81
CA ASN A 72 -17.01 17.00 -17.88
C ASN A 72 -18.45 17.44 -17.62
N SER A 73 -19.18 17.67 -18.70
CA SER A 73 -20.64 17.93 -18.70
C SER A 73 -21.46 16.71 -19.13
N ASP A 74 -20.79 15.68 -19.64
CA ASP A 74 -21.36 14.38 -20.01
C ASP A 74 -20.95 13.31 -18.98
N GLU A 75 -21.14 12.03 -19.26
CA GLU A 75 -20.80 10.93 -18.34
C GLU A 75 -19.47 10.21 -18.68
N LEU A 76 -18.62 10.78 -19.54
CA LEU A 76 -17.42 10.11 -20.09
C LEU A 76 -16.15 10.36 -19.25
N CYS A 77 -16.28 10.70 -17.97
CA CYS A 77 -15.13 11.01 -17.11
C CYS A 77 -14.12 9.86 -16.99
N CYS A 78 -14.59 8.61 -16.98
CA CYS A 78 -13.73 7.44 -16.88
C CYS A 78 -12.77 7.33 -18.08
N ALA A 79 -13.32 7.33 -19.29
CA ALA A 79 -12.52 7.27 -20.51
C ALA A 79 -11.58 8.48 -20.65
N ARG A 80 -12.04 9.70 -20.32
CA ARG A 80 -11.16 10.88 -20.27
C ARG A 80 -10.00 10.69 -19.29
N ALA A 81 -10.26 10.16 -18.10
CA ALA A 81 -9.23 9.92 -17.09
C ALA A 81 -8.22 8.87 -17.55
N ILE A 82 -8.68 7.78 -18.19
CA ILE A 82 -7.81 6.76 -18.77
C ILE A 82 -6.88 7.37 -19.83
N CYS A 83 -7.43 8.16 -20.76
CA CYS A 83 -6.65 8.81 -21.82
C CYS A 83 -5.58 9.76 -21.28
N VAL A 84 -5.92 10.60 -20.29
CA VAL A 84 -4.97 11.51 -19.64
C VAL A 84 -3.90 10.74 -18.88
N ALA A 85 -4.27 9.69 -18.15
CA ALA A 85 -3.32 8.86 -17.43
C ALA A 85 -2.35 8.13 -18.37
N LYS A 86 -2.86 7.60 -19.50
CA LYS A 86 -2.05 6.97 -20.54
C LYS A 86 -1.05 7.96 -21.12
N ALA A 87 -1.49 9.17 -21.48
CA ALA A 87 -0.58 10.21 -21.98
C ALA A 87 0.46 10.65 -20.93
N TRP A 88 0.08 10.71 -19.64
CA TRP A 88 1.00 11.04 -18.55
C TRP A 88 2.15 10.03 -18.42
N ILE A 89 1.88 8.73 -18.65
CA ILE A 89 2.90 7.67 -18.54
C ILE A 89 4.02 7.87 -19.57
N HIS A 90 3.67 8.30 -20.78
CA HIS A 90 4.61 8.41 -21.91
C HIS A 90 5.16 9.82 -22.12
N LYS A 91 4.72 10.82 -21.35
CA LYS A 91 5.06 12.25 -21.57
C LYS A 91 6.57 12.56 -21.59
N ASP A 92 7.38 11.71 -20.96
CA ASP A 92 8.82 11.90 -20.81
C ASP A 92 9.63 11.12 -21.89
N GLU A 93 8.96 10.42 -22.81
CA GLU A 93 9.59 9.67 -23.90
C GLU A 93 10.06 10.56 -25.06
N GLY A 94 9.49 11.76 -25.20
CA GLY A 94 9.86 12.70 -26.25
C GLY A 94 9.00 13.95 -26.28
N ASP A 95 9.41 14.94 -27.08
CA ASP A 95 8.72 16.23 -27.18
C ASP A 95 7.28 16.09 -27.69
N ARG A 96 7.04 15.15 -28.61
CA ARG A 96 5.69 14.88 -29.13
C ARG A 96 4.77 14.33 -28.04
N GLN A 97 5.22 13.35 -27.27
CA GLN A 97 4.44 12.75 -26.18
C GLN A 97 4.15 13.77 -25.07
N LYS A 98 5.10 14.66 -24.80
CA LYS A 98 4.89 15.78 -23.88
C LYS A 98 3.79 16.72 -24.38
N ILE A 99 3.79 17.06 -25.67
CA ILE A 99 2.74 17.88 -26.31
C ILE A 99 1.40 17.14 -26.25
N ASP A 100 1.37 15.85 -26.55
CA ASP A 100 0.15 15.03 -26.51
C ASP A 100 -0.45 14.98 -25.10
N TYR A 101 0.38 14.83 -24.07
CA TYR A 101 -0.05 14.93 -22.69
C TYR A 101 -0.60 16.31 -22.33
N GLU A 102 0.08 17.39 -22.72
CA GLU A 102 -0.40 18.76 -22.44
C GLU A 102 -1.73 19.04 -23.16
N ASN A 103 -1.90 18.54 -24.39
CA ASN A 103 -3.14 18.61 -25.15
C ASN A 103 -4.26 17.81 -24.48
N ALA A 104 -3.99 16.55 -24.10
CA ALA A 104 -4.93 15.71 -23.37
C ALA A 104 -5.28 16.32 -22.01
N ARG A 105 -4.39 17.05 -21.36
CA ARG A 105 -4.69 17.69 -20.07
C ARG A 105 -5.53 18.97 -20.23
N LYS A 106 -5.19 19.84 -21.18
CA LYS A 106 -5.74 21.21 -21.27
C LYS A 106 -6.90 21.34 -22.26
N CYS A 107 -6.92 20.54 -23.32
CA CYS A 107 -7.86 20.71 -24.42
C CYS A 107 -9.06 19.76 -24.30
N GLU A 108 -10.25 20.32 -24.05
CA GLU A 108 -11.48 19.53 -23.89
C GLU A 108 -11.89 18.78 -25.16
N THR A 109 -11.69 19.37 -26.33
CA THR A 109 -12.01 18.73 -27.62
C THR A 109 -11.14 17.51 -27.87
N VAL A 110 -9.84 17.60 -27.54
CA VAL A 110 -8.91 16.47 -27.62
C VAL A 110 -9.31 15.37 -26.64
N ARG A 111 -9.59 15.71 -25.36
CA ARG A 111 -10.07 14.73 -24.37
C ARG A 111 -11.34 14.04 -24.81
N SER A 112 -12.31 14.81 -25.29
CA SER A 112 -13.59 14.27 -25.74
C SER A 112 -13.39 13.32 -26.91
N ARG A 113 -12.65 13.72 -27.95
CA ARG A 113 -12.36 12.85 -29.10
C ARG A 113 -11.67 11.56 -28.68
N MET A 114 -10.65 11.64 -27.83
CA MET A 114 -9.95 10.46 -27.31
C MET A 114 -10.88 9.55 -26.48
N ALA A 115 -11.78 10.12 -25.69
CA ALA A 115 -12.74 9.37 -24.89
C ALA A 115 -13.76 8.64 -25.77
N TYR A 116 -14.34 9.31 -26.78
CA TYR A 116 -15.24 8.68 -27.74
C TYR A 116 -14.55 7.52 -28.47
N GLN A 117 -13.34 7.74 -28.98
CA GLN A 117 -12.57 6.69 -29.65
C GLN A 117 -12.30 5.51 -28.72
N LEU A 118 -11.95 5.76 -27.46
CA LEU A 118 -11.71 4.69 -26.49
C LEU A 118 -12.96 3.86 -26.21
N HIS A 119 -14.14 4.49 -26.13
CA HIS A 119 -15.42 3.78 -25.98
C HIS A 119 -15.73 2.91 -27.20
N GLU A 120 -15.53 3.45 -28.40
CA GLU A 120 -15.73 2.73 -29.66
C GLU A 120 -14.79 1.52 -29.78
N ASP A 121 -13.48 1.75 -29.59
CA ASP A 121 -12.44 0.72 -29.71
C ASP A 121 -12.61 -0.40 -28.68
N ALA A 122 -13.02 -0.06 -27.45
CA ALA A 122 -13.23 -1.03 -26.38
C ALA A 122 -14.63 -1.67 -26.38
N GLY A 123 -15.54 -1.28 -27.28
CA GLY A 123 -16.91 -1.78 -27.32
C GLY A 123 -17.70 -1.45 -26.03
N VAL A 124 -17.42 -0.29 -25.44
CA VAL A 124 -18.08 0.20 -24.21
C VAL A 124 -19.12 1.25 -24.60
N PRO A 125 -20.40 1.07 -24.22
CA PRO A 125 -21.42 2.07 -24.53
C PRO A 125 -21.06 3.43 -23.93
N LEU A 126 -21.42 4.51 -24.63
CA LEU A 126 -21.20 5.85 -24.13
C LEU A 126 -22.07 6.09 -22.90
N GLY A 127 -21.44 6.50 -21.79
CA GLY A 127 -22.13 6.76 -20.54
C GLY A 127 -21.26 6.56 -19.31
N ALA A 128 -21.91 6.54 -18.16
CA ALA A 128 -21.26 6.35 -16.88
C ALA A 128 -20.62 4.96 -16.80
N CYS A 129 -19.43 4.89 -16.22
CA CYS A 129 -18.65 3.66 -16.15
C CYS A 129 -18.67 3.07 -14.73
N GLY A 130 -19.14 1.84 -14.60
CA GLY A 130 -19.04 1.01 -13.41
C GLY A 130 -18.00 -0.10 -13.60
N HIS A 131 -18.16 -1.18 -12.82
CA HIS A 131 -17.21 -2.28 -12.83
C HIS A 131 -17.15 -3.04 -14.16
N GLN A 132 -18.29 -3.18 -14.86
CA GLN A 132 -18.37 -3.92 -16.13
C GLN A 132 -17.64 -3.17 -17.26
N GLU A 133 -17.79 -1.86 -17.32
CA GLU A 133 -17.11 -1.00 -18.29
C GLU A 133 -15.60 -0.97 -18.01
N LEU A 134 -15.19 -0.89 -16.73
CA LEU A 134 -13.78 -0.98 -16.34
C LEU A 134 -13.13 -2.29 -16.80
N LYS A 135 -13.86 -3.40 -16.74
CA LYS A 135 -13.37 -4.69 -17.24
C LYS A 135 -13.15 -4.67 -18.74
N LYS A 136 -14.10 -4.16 -19.53
CA LYS A 136 -13.96 -4.03 -20.98
C LYS A 136 -12.81 -3.12 -21.38
N PHE A 137 -12.66 -1.97 -20.71
CA PHE A 137 -11.50 -1.10 -20.93
C PHE A 137 -10.19 -1.81 -20.59
N GLN A 138 -10.15 -2.58 -19.50
CA GLN A 138 -8.98 -3.35 -19.15
C GLN A 138 -8.66 -4.43 -20.19
N ASP A 139 -9.66 -5.13 -20.73
CA ASP A 139 -9.48 -6.15 -21.75
C ASP A 139 -8.90 -5.53 -23.04
N PHE A 140 -9.36 -4.33 -23.42
CA PHE A 140 -8.80 -3.57 -24.55
C PHE A 140 -7.37 -3.05 -24.30
N LEU A 141 -7.07 -2.66 -23.06
CA LEU A 141 -5.77 -2.11 -22.67
C LEU A 141 -4.68 -3.18 -22.44
N ALA A 142 -5.07 -4.44 -22.31
CA ALA A 142 -4.14 -5.55 -22.13
C ALA A 142 -3.39 -5.86 -23.45
N PRO A 143 -2.11 -6.27 -23.39
CA PRO A 143 -1.31 -6.58 -22.20
C PRO A 143 -0.48 -5.39 -21.67
N ASP A 144 -0.56 -4.22 -22.31
CA ASP A 144 0.40 -3.13 -22.07
C ASP A 144 0.11 -2.32 -20.80
N TYR A 145 -1.16 -2.20 -20.43
CA TYR A 145 -1.59 -1.39 -19.29
C TYR A 145 -2.45 -2.15 -18.27
N GLN A 146 -2.19 -1.91 -17.00
CA GLN A 146 -2.98 -2.33 -15.85
C GLN A 146 -3.75 -1.14 -15.32
N LEU A 147 -5.07 -1.26 -15.28
CA LEU A 147 -5.97 -0.30 -14.70
C LEU A 147 -6.11 -0.55 -13.19
N LYS A 148 -5.90 0.50 -12.42
CA LYS A 148 -6.12 0.54 -10.98
C LYS A 148 -7.01 1.71 -10.63
N VAL A 149 -8.03 1.44 -9.83
CA VAL A 149 -8.99 2.46 -9.39
C VAL A 149 -9.09 2.43 -7.88
N MET A 150 -8.86 3.57 -7.24
CA MET A 150 -8.95 3.74 -5.79
C MET A 150 -10.12 4.66 -5.45
N ALA A 151 -10.94 4.28 -4.47
CA ALA A 151 -12.00 5.15 -3.97
C ALA A 151 -11.39 6.36 -3.24
N THR A 152 -11.96 7.54 -3.45
CA THR A 152 -11.58 8.74 -2.68
C THR A 152 -12.21 8.77 -1.30
N SER A 153 -13.20 7.92 -1.01
CA SER A 153 -13.78 7.79 0.32
C SER A 153 -12.91 6.91 1.22
N TYR A 154 -12.79 7.29 2.49
CA TYR A 154 -12.12 6.45 3.50
C TYR A 154 -12.88 5.12 3.63
N PRO A 155 -12.20 3.95 3.58
CA PRO A 155 -10.77 3.74 3.82
C PRO A 155 -9.83 3.68 2.59
N TYR A 156 -10.09 4.43 1.52
CA TYR A 156 -9.25 4.56 0.31
C TYR A 156 -8.90 3.22 -0.33
N MET A 157 -9.92 2.38 -0.52
CA MET A 157 -9.75 1.02 -1.01
C MET A 157 -9.62 0.96 -2.53
N MET A 158 -8.97 -0.08 -3.02
CA MET A 158 -9.00 -0.41 -4.45
C MET A 158 -10.39 -0.92 -4.81
N VAL A 159 -11.03 -0.24 -5.76
CA VAL A 159 -12.32 -0.61 -6.33
C VAL A 159 -12.14 -1.56 -7.51
N PHE A 160 -11.04 -1.40 -8.26
CA PHE A 160 -10.71 -2.24 -9.40
C PHE A 160 -9.20 -2.39 -9.52
N VAL A 161 -8.76 -3.60 -9.85
CA VAL A 161 -7.37 -3.95 -10.16
C VAL A 161 -7.40 -4.93 -11.33
N GLY A 162 -6.89 -4.50 -12.48
CA GLY A 162 -6.72 -5.35 -13.65
C GLY A 162 -5.55 -6.33 -13.51
N PRO A 163 -5.34 -7.22 -14.51
CA PRO A 163 -4.17 -8.09 -14.58
C PRO A 163 -2.86 -7.29 -14.58
N GLU A 164 -1.77 -7.92 -14.14
CA GLU A 164 -0.45 -7.27 -14.08
C GLU A 164 0.07 -6.94 -15.48
N ALA A 165 0.58 -5.72 -15.64
CA ALA A 165 1.10 -5.19 -16.90
C ALA A 165 2.27 -4.23 -16.65
N PRO A 166 3.12 -3.95 -17.66
CA PRO A 166 4.28 -3.07 -17.51
C PRO A 166 3.93 -1.64 -17.07
N HIS A 167 2.83 -1.09 -17.60
CA HIS A 167 2.38 0.27 -17.29
C HIS A 167 1.12 0.26 -16.42
N ILE A 168 1.06 1.13 -15.41
CA ILE A 168 -0.07 1.18 -14.46
C ILE A 168 -0.81 2.50 -14.62
N ILE A 169 -2.05 2.43 -15.11
CA ILE A 169 -2.99 3.55 -15.14
C ILE A 169 -3.70 3.63 -13.80
N ARG A 170 -3.55 4.76 -13.11
CA ARG A 170 -4.10 4.98 -11.75
C ARG A 170 -5.20 6.02 -11.79
N LEU A 171 -6.39 5.63 -11.36
CA LEU A 171 -7.56 6.49 -11.27
C LEU A 171 -8.05 6.63 -9.84
N LEU A 172 -8.78 7.71 -9.58
CA LEU A 172 -9.53 7.95 -8.36
C LEU A 172 -11.03 7.98 -8.68
N LEU A 173 -11.82 7.23 -7.92
CA LEU A 173 -13.28 7.22 -8.03
C LEU A 173 -13.89 8.02 -6.88
N GLN A 174 -14.56 9.11 -7.22
CA GLN A 174 -15.46 9.83 -6.33
C GLN A 174 -16.89 9.35 -6.56
N LYS A 175 -17.38 8.56 -5.60
CA LYS A 175 -18.78 8.18 -5.55
C LYS A 175 -19.60 9.34 -4.99
N HIS A 176 -20.72 9.63 -5.64
CA HIS A 176 -21.68 10.60 -5.15
C HIS A 176 -22.70 9.96 -4.18
N ASP A 177 -22.98 8.65 -4.34
CA ASP A 177 -23.90 7.84 -3.51
C ASP A 177 -23.43 6.37 -3.42
N ASP A 178 -24.32 5.44 -3.00
CA ASP A 178 -24.09 3.98 -3.01
C ASP A 178 -24.04 3.37 -4.44
N SER A 179 -24.10 4.20 -5.49
CA SER A 179 -23.95 3.75 -6.87
C SER A 179 -22.59 3.10 -7.13
N GLU A 180 -22.57 2.16 -8.09
CA GLU A 180 -21.33 1.63 -8.66
C GLU A 180 -20.65 2.63 -9.61
N THR A 181 -21.41 3.59 -10.13
CA THR A 181 -20.91 4.67 -10.98
C THR A 181 -20.51 5.89 -10.16
N GLY A 182 -19.62 6.70 -10.71
CA GLY A 182 -19.18 7.94 -10.09
C GLY A 182 -18.23 8.72 -10.98
N HIS A 183 -17.68 9.78 -10.43
CA HIS A 183 -16.75 10.64 -11.12
C HIS A 183 -15.32 10.10 -11.04
N TYR A 184 -14.62 10.06 -12.17
CA TYR A 184 -13.25 9.55 -12.26
C TYR A 184 -12.26 10.68 -12.50
N ASP A 185 -11.27 10.76 -11.61
CA ASP A 185 -10.11 11.62 -11.76
C ASP A 185 -8.86 10.81 -12.10
N THR A 186 -7.94 11.42 -12.83
CA THR A 186 -6.63 10.81 -13.08
C THR A 186 -5.73 10.99 -11.86
N CYS A 187 -5.02 9.94 -11.48
CA CYS A 187 -4.01 10.01 -10.43
C CYS A 187 -2.64 9.68 -10.99
N THR A 188 -1.68 10.59 -10.82
CA THR A 188 -0.31 10.37 -11.26
C THR A 188 0.49 9.56 -10.23
N SER A 189 0.07 9.56 -8.96
CA SER A 189 0.71 8.80 -7.88
C SER A 189 -0.22 8.57 -6.69
N TYR A 190 -0.48 7.29 -6.37
CA TYR A 190 -1.23 6.93 -5.16
C TYR A 190 -0.47 7.27 -3.87
N ALA A 191 0.87 7.23 -3.87
CA ALA A 191 1.66 7.68 -2.71
C ALA A 191 1.40 9.17 -2.42
N GLY A 192 1.45 10.00 -3.47
CA GLY A 192 1.13 11.43 -3.38
C GLY A 192 -0.31 11.69 -2.94
N PHE A 193 -1.25 10.89 -3.43
CA PHE A 193 -2.65 10.97 -2.99
C PHE A 193 -2.80 10.63 -1.50
N LEU A 194 -2.23 9.52 -1.05
CA LEU A 194 -2.33 9.01 0.33
C LEU A 194 -1.44 9.73 1.34
N GLU A 195 -0.67 10.74 0.94
CA GLU A 195 0.31 11.42 1.81
C GLU A 195 1.34 10.47 2.41
N ARG A 196 1.76 9.47 1.63
CA ARG A 196 2.81 8.52 1.99
C ARG A 196 4.05 8.74 1.15
N SER A 197 5.20 8.37 1.70
CA SER A 197 6.47 8.45 0.96
C SER A 197 6.51 7.46 -0.21
N TYR A 198 5.90 6.29 -0.04
CA TYR A 198 5.93 5.19 -1.01
C TYR A 198 4.57 4.51 -1.12
N PHE A 199 4.36 3.81 -2.23
CA PHE A 199 3.20 2.97 -2.46
C PHE A 199 3.64 1.67 -3.12
N CYS A 200 3.15 0.54 -2.62
CA CYS A 200 3.41 -0.75 -3.24
C CYS A 200 2.24 -1.14 -4.12
N ASP A 201 2.48 -1.22 -5.43
CA ASP A 201 1.48 -1.63 -6.40
C ASP A 201 1.04 -3.09 -6.25
N GLN A 202 1.90 -3.99 -5.80
CA GLN A 202 1.48 -5.37 -5.55
C GLN A 202 0.57 -5.47 -4.31
N CYS A 203 0.88 -4.69 -3.26
CA CYS A 203 0.16 -4.74 -1.97
C CYS A 203 -1.03 -3.78 -1.94
N ASN A 204 -1.11 -2.85 -2.91
CA ASN A 204 -2.02 -1.72 -2.95
C ASN A 204 -2.07 -0.93 -1.63
N LYS A 205 -0.90 -0.70 -1.02
CA LYS A 205 -0.75 -0.04 0.29
C LYS A 205 0.36 1.01 0.26
N GLY A 206 0.07 2.18 0.82
CA GLY A 206 1.04 3.23 1.07
C GLY A 206 1.87 2.98 2.35
N PHE A 207 3.11 3.41 2.36
CA PHE A 207 4.04 3.26 3.49
C PHE A 207 5.12 4.36 3.49
N ASP A 208 5.77 4.60 4.62
CA ASP A 208 6.62 5.79 4.79
C ASP A 208 8.12 5.52 4.74
N HIS A 209 8.54 4.29 5.02
CA HIS A 209 9.94 3.88 5.03
C HIS A 209 10.19 2.78 4.02
N ASN A 210 11.05 3.05 3.03
CA ASN A 210 11.49 2.06 2.05
C ASN A 210 12.60 1.18 2.61
N ASP A 211 12.30 0.53 3.72
CA ASP A 211 13.12 -0.52 4.29
C ASP A 211 12.35 -1.83 4.37
N PHE A 212 13.10 -2.90 4.61
CA PHE A 212 12.55 -4.25 4.63
C PHE A 212 11.55 -4.51 5.74
N ARG A 213 11.60 -3.76 6.85
CA ARG A 213 10.77 -4.01 8.04
C ARG A 213 9.42 -3.29 7.96
N HIS A 214 9.36 -2.17 7.25
CA HIS A 214 8.16 -1.35 7.17
C HIS A 214 7.41 -1.52 5.84
N HIS A 215 7.93 -2.33 4.91
CA HIS A 215 7.27 -2.56 3.65
C HIS A 215 6.00 -3.42 3.83
N PRO A 216 4.83 -3.02 3.32
CA PRO A 216 3.53 -3.68 3.56
C PRO A 216 3.42 -5.12 3.01
N CYS A 217 4.46 -5.65 2.39
CA CYS A 217 4.51 -6.99 1.84
C CYS A 217 5.31 -7.94 2.73
N GLU A 218 5.43 -7.62 4.03
CA GLU A 218 6.15 -8.40 5.04
C GLU A 218 5.71 -9.88 5.08
N GLY A 219 4.45 -10.18 4.75
CA GLY A 219 3.94 -11.55 4.64
C GLY A 219 4.10 -12.24 3.26
N ARG A 220 4.56 -11.53 2.22
CA ARG A 220 4.78 -12.12 0.87
C ARG A 220 6.25 -12.31 0.54
N ARG A 221 7.16 -11.82 1.40
CA ARG A 221 8.60 -11.88 1.18
C ARG A 221 9.23 -12.89 2.11
N CYS A 222 10.15 -13.69 1.59
CA CYS A 222 10.90 -14.62 2.41
C CYS A 222 11.85 -13.90 3.36
N HIS A 223 11.77 -14.17 4.66
CA HIS A 223 12.69 -13.59 5.66
C HIS A 223 14.18 -13.91 5.43
N ALA A 224 14.52 -15.03 4.79
CA ALA A 224 15.91 -15.39 4.50
C ALA A 224 16.52 -14.58 3.33
N CYS A 225 15.93 -14.66 2.13
CA CYS A 225 16.43 -13.96 0.95
C CYS A 225 15.85 -12.54 0.73
N LYS A 226 14.84 -12.14 1.51
CA LYS A 226 14.12 -10.85 1.41
C LYS A 226 13.44 -10.60 0.05
N GLN A 227 13.28 -11.64 -0.76
CA GLN A 227 12.64 -11.59 -2.07
C GLN A 227 11.21 -12.15 -2.02
N VAL A 228 10.37 -11.75 -2.98
CA VAL A 228 8.97 -12.18 -3.13
C VAL A 228 8.84 -13.44 -4.01
N GLU A 229 9.68 -13.55 -5.04
CA GLU A 229 9.60 -14.60 -6.08
C GLU A 229 10.05 -15.98 -5.60
N CYS A 230 10.67 -16.09 -4.44
CA CYS A 230 11.27 -17.34 -3.98
C CYS A 230 10.23 -18.37 -3.48
N GLY A 231 8.94 -18.16 -3.76
CA GLY A 231 7.83 -19.06 -3.46
C GLY A 231 7.34 -19.07 -2.00
N ALA A 232 6.24 -19.78 -1.78
CA ALA A 232 5.75 -20.14 -0.45
C ALA A 232 6.74 -21.08 0.24
N LYS A 233 6.99 -20.89 1.54
CA LYS A 233 8.05 -21.60 2.24
C LYS A 233 7.57 -22.26 3.51
N PRO A 234 8.12 -23.45 3.81
CA PRO A 234 7.74 -24.20 4.97
C PRO A 234 8.27 -23.53 6.25
N ASP A 235 7.90 -24.12 7.38
CA ASP A 235 8.11 -23.57 8.71
C ASP A 235 9.56 -23.13 8.98
N TYR A 236 9.73 -22.17 9.88
CA TYR A 236 11.00 -21.47 10.15
C TYR A 236 12.16 -22.40 10.52
N ALA A 237 11.88 -23.64 10.91
CA ALA A 237 12.83 -24.66 11.31
C ALA A 237 13.72 -25.19 10.16
N LEU A 238 13.32 -25.09 8.89
CA LEU A 238 13.97 -25.79 7.76
C LEU A 238 15.04 -24.96 7.00
N ARG A 239 15.69 -23.98 7.66
CA ARG A 239 16.72 -23.15 7.01
C ARG A 239 18.09 -23.85 7.02
N GLU A 240 18.40 -24.56 5.95
CA GLU A 240 19.58 -25.43 5.88
C GLU A 240 20.73 -24.89 5.02
N VAL A 241 20.47 -24.05 4.01
CA VAL A 241 21.50 -23.60 3.06
C VAL A 241 22.22 -22.34 3.58
N PRO A 242 23.51 -22.38 3.96
CA PRO A 242 24.21 -21.22 4.49
C PRO A 242 24.89 -20.39 3.39
N CYS A 243 24.95 -19.07 3.58
CA CYS A 243 25.77 -18.18 2.74
C CYS A 243 27.06 -17.79 3.45
N SER A 244 28.20 -18.10 2.82
CA SER A 244 29.53 -17.81 3.35
C SER A 244 29.87 -16.32 3.41
N SER A 245 29.21 -15.46 2.63
CA SER A 245 29.51 -14.02 2.58
C SER A 245 28.75 -13.18 3.61
N CYS A 246 27.58 -13.64 4.08
CA CYS A 246 26.75 -12.89 5.04
C CYS A 246 26.27 -13.74 6.23
N CYS A 247 26.70 -15.00 6.31
CA CYS A 247 26.35 -15.97 7.35
C CYS A 247 24.83 -16.21 7.54
N ARG A 248 24.01 -15.84 6.55
CA ARG A 248 22.56 -16.10 6.57
C ARG A 248 22.25 -17.53 6.14
N LYS A 249 21.15 -18.08 6.65
CA LYS A 249 20.62 -19.40 6.26
C LYS A 249 19.35 -19.24 5.42
N PHE A 250 19.26 -20.02 4.35
CA PHE A 250 18.21 -19.99 3.34
C PHE A 250 17.46 -21.32 3.31
N TYR A 251 16.18 -21.24 2.92
CA TYR A 251 15.26 -22.38 2.90
C TYR A 251 15.45 -23.31 1.70
N SER A 252 16.13 -22.85 0.66
CA SER A 252 16.35 -23.62 -0.57
C SER A 252 17.52 -23.02 -1.35
N GLN A 253 18.09 -23.82 -2.25
CA GLN A 253 19.14 -23.36 -3.17
C GLN A 253 18.65 -22.17 -4.01
N THR A 254 17.42 -22.20 -4.52
CA THR A 254 16.79 -21.08 -5.24
C THR A 254 16.75 -19.79 -4.43
N CYS A 255 16.46 -19.86 -3.11
CA CYS A 255 16.47 -18.67 -2.26
C CYS A 255 17.89 -18.13 -2.04
N TYR A 256 18.87 -19.02 -1.94
CA TYR A 256 20.28 -18.65 -1.86
C TYR A 256 20.75 -18.00 -3.18
N ASP A 257 20.42 -18.58 -4.32
CA ASP A 257 20.82 -18.07 -5.64
C ASP A 257 20.21 -16.70 -5.89
N MET A 258 18.92 -16.51 -5.62
CA MET A 258 18.28 -15.19 -5.70
C MET A 258 18.88 -14.17 -4.73
N HIS A 259 19.30 -14.59 -3.54
CA HIS A 259 20.03 -13.73 -2.61
C HIS A 259 21.39 -13.29 -3.18
N LYS A 260 22.07 -14.21 -3.88
CA LYS A 260 23.37 -13.98 -4.50
C LYS A 260 23.27 -13.14 -5.78
N GLU A 261 22.21 -13.29 -6.57
CA GLU A 261 21.96 -12.55 -7.81
C GLU A 261 21.51 -11.11 -7.53
N LYS A 262 20.49 -10.93 -6.69
CA LYS A 262 19.88 -9.61 -6.42
C LYS A 262 20.63 -8.80 -5.36
N ARG A 263 21.96 -8.97 -5.28
CA ARG A 263 22.86 -8.45 -4.22
C ARG A 263 22.35 -7.15 -3.58
N SER A 264 21.70 -7.30 -2.43
CA SER A 264 21.81 -6.38 -1.30
C SER A 264 23.09 -6.72 -0.52
N ALA A 265 24.20 -6.92 -1.24
CA ALA A 265 25.52 -7.22 -0.67
C ALA A 265 26.28 -5.97 -0.22
N THR A 266 25.66 -4.78 -0.33
CA THR A 266 26.32 -3.48 -0.06
C THR A 266 25.57 -2.60 0.94
N ALA A 267 24.71 -3.18 1.79
CA ALA A 267 24.15 -2.44 2.91
C ALA A 267 24.03 -3.36 4.13
N LEU A 268 25.17 -3.63 4.75
CA LEU A 268 25.42 -3.92 6.17
C LEU A 268 26.84 -4.48 6.35
N PHE A 269 27.84 -3.81 5.76
CA PHE A 269 29.18 -3.79 6.37
C PHE A 269 29.08 -2.88 7.60
N ASN A 270 28.41 -3.37 8.64
CA ASN A 270 28.43 -2.90 10.04
C ASN A 270 27.26 -3.54 10.79
N ALA A 271 27.39 -4.83 11.10
CA ALA A 271 27.00 -5.40 12.38
C ALA A 271 27.30 -6.91 12.39
N LEU A 272 28.20 -7.30 13.30
CA LEU A 272 28.31 -8.65 13.88
C LEU A 272 29.06 -9.72 13.05
N CYS A 273 30.24 -9.38 12.52
CA CYS A 273 31.37 -10.30 12.50
C CYS A 273 32.52 -9.75 13.34
N VAL A 274 32.25 -9.40 14.61
CA VAL A 274 33.32 -9.48 15.61
C VAL A 274 33.43 -10.95 15.94
N VAL A 275 34.48 -11.56 15.42
CA VAL A 275 35.03 -12.82 15.91
C VAL A 275 35.17 -12.69 17.42
N ARG A 276 34.20 -13.20 18.18
CA ARG A 276 34.45 -13.54 19.59
C ARG A 276 35.32 -14.77 19.53
N SER A 277 36.63 -14.55 19.54
CA SER A 277 37.62 -15.58 19.83
C SER A 277 37.14 -16.32 21.08
N PHE A 278 36.75 -17.57 20.90
CA PHE A 278 36.51 -18.49 22.01
C PHE A 278 37.83 -18.55 22.79
N LYS A 279 37.90 -17.86 23.93
CA LYS A 279 38.94 -18.15 24.91
C LYS A 279 38.65 -19.56 25.44
N PRO A 280 39.62 -20.49 25.41
CA PRO A 280 39.40 -21.82 25.94
C PRO A 280 39.02 -21.71 27.43
N GLN A 281 37.94 -22.38 27.81
CA GLN A 281 37.55 -22.49 29.21
C GLN A 281 38.70 -23.12 29.98
N ARG A 282 39.22 -22.40 30.98
CA ARG A 282 40.09 -22.95 32.01
C ARG A 282 39.38 -24.13 32.66
N GLN A 283 39.95 -25.33 32.51
CA GLN A 283 39.62 -26.48 33.33
C GLN A 283 39.74 -26.07 34.81
N LYS A 284 38.63 -26.14 35.55
CA LYS A 284 38.69 -26.10 37.01
C LYS A 284 39.17 -27.47 37.46
N ASN A 285 40.43 -27.54 37.86
CA ASN A 285 40.98 -28.70 38.54
C ASN A 285 40.17 -28.96 39.82
N LEU A 286 39.48 -30.10 39.86
CA LEU A 286 38.97 -30.70 41.08
C LEU A 286 40.17 -31.28 41.84
N THR A 287 40.66 -30.53 42.84
CA THR A 287 41.60 -31.08 43.82
C THR A 287 40.81 -31.62 45.01
N ASN A 288 40.91 -32.93 45.19
CA ASN A 288 40.38 -33.68 46.32
C ASN A 288 40.96 -33.15 47.63
N ALA A 289 40.10 -32.80 48.59
CA ALA A 289 40.48 -32.55 49.97
C ALA A 289 39.99 -33.72 50.82
N THR A 290 40.96 -34.55 51.22
CA THR A 290 40.83 -35.68 52.14
C THR A 290 40.52 -35.15 53.54
N LEU A 291 39.38 -35.52 54.12
CA LEU A 291 39.10 -35.33 55.54
C LEU A 291 39.60 -36.55 56.31
N THR A 292 40.71 -36.37 57.04
CA THR A 292 41.20 -37.34 58.04
C THR A 292 40.60 -37.00 59.40
N ASN A 293 39.98 -38.01 60.01
CA ASN A 293 39.41 -38.02 61.35
C ASN A 293 40.46 -37.94 62.48
N ALA A 294 40.02 -37.40 63.62
CA ALA A 294 40.23 -37.86 65.03
C ALA A 294 40.59 -36.72 66.01
N PRO A 295 40.37 -36.84 67.33
CA PRO A 295 39.37 -37.63 68.07
C PRO A 295 38.65 -36.86 69.21
N TYR A 296 37.68 -37.57 69.80
CA TYR A 296 37.03 -37.45 71.11
C TYR A 296 37.76 -36.70 72.24
N ALA A 297 37.00 -35.90 73.02
CA ALA A 297 37.14 -35.78 74.47
C ALA A 297 35.79 -35.48 75.13
N MET A 298 35.35 -36.39 76.01
CA MET A 298 34.28 -36.20 76.99
C MET A 298 34.77 -35.32 78.14
N ASN A 299 33.87 -34.60 78.80
CA ASN A 299 33.72 -34.52 80.26
C ASN A 299 32.50 -33.63 80.56
N MET A 300 31.43 -34.22 81.10
CA MET A 300 30.94 -34.10 82.49
C MET A 300 30.07 -32.86 82.70
#